data_AF-A0A9E5GQW4-F1
#
_entry.id   AF-A0A9E5GQW4-F1
#
_cell.length_a   1.000
_cell.length_b   1.000
_cell.length_c   1.000
_cell.angle_alpha   90.00
_cell.angle_beta   90.00
_cell.angle_gamma   90.00
#
_symmetry.space_group_name_H-M   'P 1'
#
loop_
_entity.id
_entity.type
_entity.pdbx_description
1 polymer ?
#
loop_
_entity_poly.entity_id
_entity_poly.type
_entity_poly.pdbx_seq_one_letter_code
_entity_poly.pdbx_strand_id
1 'polypeptide(L)' 'MESHAKQIKKLIFVEMNYAGQMQEFVMNKCLLNDKKRVKKISNIRKYTLYPIFLEEVKI' A
#
# COMPACT_ATOMS: atom_id res chain seq x y z
N MET A 1 -10.67 -15.15 10.15
CA MET A 1 -9.91 -14.18 9.32
C MET A 1 -10.72 -12.94 8.92
N GLU A 2 -12.05 -13.00 8.77
CA GLU A 2 -12.87 -11.84 8.38
C GLU A 2 -12.96 -10.70 9.42
N SER A 3 -12.84 -11.00 10.72
CA SER A 3 -12.95 -10.00 11.79
C SER A 3 -11.86 -8.93 11.73
N HIS A 4 -10.62 -9.32 11.41
CA HIS A 4 -9.48 -8.40 11.36
C HIS A 4 -9.44 -7.56 10.08
N ALA A 5 -9.94 -8.08 8.95
CA ALA A 5 -10.01 -7.32 7.69
C ALA A 5 -10.95 -6.11 7.79
N LYS A 6 -11.97 -6.15 8.67
CA LYS A 6 -12.85 -5.00 8.94
C LYS A 6 -12.17 -3.89 9.76
N GLN A 7 -11.05 -4.17 10.44
CA GLN A 7 -10.35 -3.18 11.28
C GLN A 7 -9.48 -2.21 10.45
N ILE A 8 -9.07 -2.61 9.24
CA ILE A 8 -8.21 -1.78 8.39
C ILE A 8 -9.04 -0.65 7.77
N LYS A 9 -8.80 0.58 8.26
CA LYS A 9 -9.43 1.81 7.74
C LYS A 9 -8.79 2.28 6.43
N LYS A 10 -7.46 2.25 6.35
CA LYS A 10 -6.64 2.65 5.20
C LYS A 10 -5.40 1.74 5.13
N LEU A 11 -4.98 1.35 3.94
CA LEU A 11 -3.76 0.59 3.67
C LEU A 11 -2.88 1.44 2.75
N ILE A 12 -1.62 1.61 3.11
CA ILE A 12 -0.69 2.46 2.36
C ILE A 12 0.54 1.65 2.01
N PHE A 13 0.81 1.50 0.72
CA PHE A 13 2.02 0.87 0.23
C PHE A 13 3.12 1.93 0.11
N VAL A 14 4.23 1.72 0.80
CA VAL A 14 5.39 2.62 0.72
C VAL A 14 6.53 1.86 0.08
N GLU A 15 6.98 2.32 -1.08
CA GLU A 15 7.94 1.59 -1.92
C GLU A 15 9.01 2.50 -2.51
N MET A 16 10.26 2.01 -2.50
CA MET A 16 11.39 2.64 -3.21
C MET A 16 11.63 1.99 -4.57
N ASN A 17 10.58 1.91 -5.38
CA ASN A 17 10.67 1.38 -6.74
C ASN A 17 9.64 2.02 -7.65
N TYR A 18 9.89 1.97 -8.96
CA TYR A 18 8.99 2.52 -9.96
C TYR A 18 7.72 1.68 -10.13
N ALA A 19 7.86 0.36 -10.12
CA ALA A 19 6.83 -0.57 -10.58
C ALA A 19 5.73 -0.88 -9.53
N GLY A 20 5.94 -0.59 -8.25
CA GLY A 20 5.04 -1.01 -7.17
C GLY A 20 5.00 -2.53 -6.98
N GLN A 21 6.17 -3.18 -7.04
CA GLN A 21 6.28 -4.64 -7.06
C GLN A 21 5.71 -5.29 -5.80
N MET A 22 5.88 -4.67 -4.62
CA MET A 22 5.32 -5.19 -3.38
C MET A 22 3.81 -5.02 -3.37
N GLN A 23 3.28 -3.84 -3.75
CA GLN A 23 1.85 -3.63 -3.88
C GLN A 23 1.20 -4.68 -4.78
N GLU A 24 1.76 -4.90 -5.96
CA GLU A 24 1.26 -5.89 -6.92
C GLU A 24 1.28 -7.30 -6.33
N PHE A 25 2.41 -7.72 -5.76
CA PHE A 25 2.55 -9.05 -5.17
C PHE A 25 1.54 -9.29 -4.03
N VAL A 26 1.43 -8.35 -3.08
CA VAL A 26 0.54 -8.46 -1.92
C VAL A 26 -0.93 -8.42 -2.35
N MET A 27 -1.29 -7.52 -3.28
CA MET A 27 -2.65 -7.44 -3.78
C MET A 27 -3.11 -8.74 -4.43
N ASN A 28 -2.23 -9.36 -5.23
CA ASN A 28 -2.51 -10.62 -5.92
C ASN A 28 -2.57 -11.80 -4.95
N LYS A 29 -1.62 -11.91 -4.00
CA LYS A 29 -1.55 -13.02 -3.05
C LYS A 29 -2.63 -12.96 -1.97
N CYS A 30 -2.99 -11.76 -1.52
CA CYS A 30 -3.95 -11.56 -0.43
C CYS A 30 -5.37 -11.22 -0.93
N LEU A 31 -5.62 -11.30 -2.24
CA LEU A 31 -6.92 -11.03 -2.88
C LEU A 31 -7.52 -9.69 -2.42
N LEU A 32 -6.70 -8.64 -2.37
CA LEU A 32 -7.12 -7.31 -1.90
C LEU A 32 -7.82 -6.47 -2.98
N ASN A 33 -8.07 -7.06 -4.16
CA ASN A 33 -8.62 -6.41 -5.35
C ASN A 33 -10.14 -6.15 -5.31
N ASP A 34 -10.80 -6.45 -4.18
CA ASP A 34 -12.23 -6.14 -4.00
C ASP A 34 -12.50 -4.63 -4.11
N LYS A 35 -13.52 -4.24 -4.89
CA LYS A 35 -13.90 -2.83 -5.12
C LYS A 35 -14.07 -1.99 -3.83
N LYS A 36 -14.47 -2.62 -2.71
CA LYS A 36 -14.60 -1.98 -1.39
C LYS A 36 -13.25 -1.75 -0.69
N ARG A 37 -12.27 -2.63 -0.92
CA ARG A 37 -10.92 -2.55 -0.33
C ARG A 37 -10.01 -1.64 -1.14
N VAL A 38 -10.13 -1.64 -2.47
CA VAL A 38 -9.35 -0.76 -3.37
C VAL A 38 -9.50 0.72 -3.00
N LYS A 39 -10.69 1.18 -2.61
CA LYS A 39 -10.92 2.56 -2.16
C LYS A 39 -10.17 2.95 -0.87
N LYS A 40 -9.67 1.97 -0.12
CA LYS A 40 -8.89 2.16 1.11
C LYS A 40 -7.39 2.05 0.87
N ILE A 41 -6.96 1.74 -0.35
CA ILE A 41 -5.57 1.52 -0.71
C ILE A 41 -5.01 2.81 -1.33
N SER A 42 -3.85 3.22 -0.88
CA SER A 42 -3.04 4.29 -1.48
C SER A 42 -1.58 3.87 -1.52
N ASN A 43 -0.76 4.61 -2.25
CA ASN A 43 0.66 4.34 -2.31
C ASN A 43 1.50 5.61 -2.25
N ILE A 44 2.71 5.45 -1.73
CA ILE A 44 3.77 6.46 -1.69
C ILE A 44 4.97 5.80 -2.35
N ARG A 45 5.42 6.37 -3.46
CA ARG A 45 6.54 5.85 -4.22
C ARG A 45 7.69 6.84 -4.18
N LYS A 46 8.87 6.35 -3.84
CA LYS A 46 10.11 7.12 -3.92
C LYS A 46 10.99 6.53 -5.01
N TYR A 47 11.41 7.38 -5.93
CA TYR A 47 12.23 6.97 -7.08
C TYR A 47 13.68 7.43 -6.96
N THR A 48 13.99 8.18 -5.90
CA THR A 48 15.34 8.64 -5.61
C THR A 48 16.05 7.63 -4.71
N LEU A 49 17.39 7.67 -4.72
CA LEU A 49 18.22 6.83 -3.85
C LEU A 49 18.28 7.33 -2.40
N TYR A 50 17.56 8.41 -2.08
CA TYR A 50 17.50 8.93 -0.72
C TYR A 50 16.54 8.09 0.14
N PRO A 51 16.80 7.98 1.46
CA PRO A 51 15.87 7.35 2.39
C PRO A 51 14.49 8.01 2.32
N ILE A 52 13.44 7.26 2.63
CA ILE A 52 12.11 7.84 2.83
C ILE A 52 12.12 8.61 4.15
N PHE A 53 11.89 9.92 4.08
CA PHE A 53 11.80 10.79 5.24
C PHE A 53 10.36 10.89 5.71
N LEU A 54 10.17 11.21 6.99
CA LEU A 54 8.84 11.25 7.61
C LEU A 54 7.93 12.30 6.95
N GLU A 55 8.51 13.41 6.53
CA GLU A 55 7.84 14.54 5.87
C GLU A 55 7.23 14.17 4.51
N GLU A 56 7.76 13.12 3.88
CA GLU A 56 7.27 12.59 2.61
C GLU A 56 6.06 11.66 2.84
N VAL A 57 5.92 11.11 4.04
CA VAL A 57 4.84 10.20 4.43
C VAL A 57 3.65 11.00 4.96
N LYS A 58 2.97 11.73 4.06
CA LYS A 58 1.75 12.49 4.37
C LYS A 58 0.52 11.56 4.34
N ILE A 59 0.19 10.95 5.48
CA ILE A 59 -0.88 9.95 5.64
C ILE A 59 -2.25 10.56 5.92
#